data_AF-A0A0C3PV32-F1
#
_entry.id   AF-A0A0C3PV32-F1
#
_cell.length_a   1.000
_cell.length_b   1.000
_cell.length_c   1.000
_cell.angle_alpha   90.00
_cell.angle_beta   90.00
_cell.angle_gamma   90.00
#
_symmetry.space_group_name_H-M   'P 1'
#
loop_
_entity.id
_entity.type
_entity.pdbx_description
1 polymer ?
#
loop_
_entity_poly.entity_id
_entity_poly.type
_entity_poly.pdbx_seq_one_letter_code
_entity_poly.pdbx_strand_id
1 'polypeptide(L)'
;MVIQIAIAGAQILGKAFLAAGKQAAANVKYRPEAGGGDVAGMRTATSGSPTDLLTREHRLTLDEARLILNLKKDDSAERMLQHYEHLFKTNSPPAAPPKPTPGKKPTSQFWSHYLQSKVVRARERIEAENRLSQTEQVSTETAAETTDAPPPPPPQGGKAS
;
A
#
# COMPACT_ATOMS: atom_id res chain seq x y z
N MET A 1 -55.80 -5.02 -14.23
CA MET A 1 -54.95 -6.24 -14.25
C MET A 1 -53.44 -5.94 -14.27
N VAL A 2 -52.96 -4.84 -14.86
CA VAL A 2 -51.51 -4.57 -14.95
C VAL A 2 -50.87 -4.03 -13.64
N ILE A 3 -51.62 -3.28 -12.83
CA ILE A 3 -51.13 -2.64 -11.60
C ILE A 3 -50.71 -3.66 -10.52
N GLN A 4 -51.41 -4.79 -10.42
CA GLN A 4 -51.11 -5.83 -9.43
C GLN A 4 -49.79 -6.55 -9.75
N ILE A 5 -49.50 -6.75 -11.04
CA ILE A 5 -48.26 -7.37 -11.51
C ILE A 5 -47.07 -6.44 -11.24
N ALA A 6 -47.25 -5.13 -11.45
CA ALA A 6 -46.21 -4.14 -11.18
C ALA A 6 -45.85 -4.07 -9.67
N ILE A 7 -46.86 -4.09 -8.79
CA ILE A 7 -46.64 -4.06 -7.34
C ILE A 7 -45.97 -5.34 -6.85
N ALA A 8 -46.40 -6.51 -7.34
CA ALA A 8 -45.79 -7.79 -7.01
C ALA A 8 -44.32 -7.87 -7.50
N GLY A 9 -44.04 -7.40 -8.71
CA GLY A 9 -42.68 -7.33 -9.26
C GLY A 9 -41.75 -6.44 -8.44
N ALA A 10 -42.23 -5.27 -7.99
CA ALA A 10 -41.44 -4.34 -7.20
C ALA A 10 -41.07 -4.91 -5.81
N GLN A 11 -41.97 -5.65 -5.16
CA GLN A 11 -41.70 -6.26 -3.85
C GLN A 11 -40.63 -7.36 -3.92
N ILE A 12 -40.67 -8.18 -4.98
CA ILE A 12 -39.69 -9.25 -5.18
C ILE A 12 -38.31 -8.66 -5.48
N LEU A 13 -38.25 -7.65 -6.34
CA LEU A 13 -37.01 -6.95 -6.68
C LEU A 13 -36.41 -6.24 -5.46
N GLY A 14 -37.23 -5.53 -4.68
CA GLY A 14 -36.79 -4.83 -3.47
C GLY A 14 -36.22 -5.77 -2.40
N LYS A 15 -36.87 -6.92 -2.16
CA LYS A 15 -36.39 -7.92 -1.18
C LYS A 15 -35.07 -8.56 -1.61
N ALA A 16 -34.87 -8.79 -2.91
CA ALA A 16 -33.62 -9.32 -3.46
C ALA A 16 -32.46 -8.32 -3.31
N PHE A 17 -32.67 -7.04 -3.65
CA PHE A 17 -31.65 -6.00 -3.45
C PHE A 17 -31.28 -5.81 -1.98
N LEU A 18 -32.26 -5.88 -1.06
CA LEU A 18 -31.99 -5.77 0.38
C LEU A 18 -31.18 -6.96 0.91
N ALA A 19 -31.51 -8.18 0.49
CA ALA A 19 -30.79 -9.39 0.88
C ALA A 19 -29.35 -9.39 0.33
N ALA A 20 -29.18 -8.99 -0.94
CA ALA A 20 -27.86 -8.83 -1.56
C ALA A 20 -27.03 -7.73 -0.87
N GLY A 21 -27.65 -6.59 -0.55
CA GLY A 21 -27.01 -5.51 0.20
C GLY A 21 -26.57 -5.94 1.60
N LYS A 22 -27.39 -6.73 2.30
CA LYS A 22 -27.05 -7.27 3.62
C LYS A 22 -25.90 -8.28 3.56
N GLN A 23 -25.84 -9.11 2.52
CA GLN A 23 -24.71 -10.00 2.28
C GLN A 23 -23.42 -9.23 1.92
N ALA A 24 -23.53 -8.18 1.11
CA ALA A 24 -22.40 -7.30 0.81
C ALA A 24 -21.86 -6.63 2.08
N ALA A 25 -22.73 -6.13 2.96
CA ALA A 25 -22.34 -5.52 4.23
C ALA A 25 -21.75 -6.52 5.23
N ALA A 26 -22.27 -7.75 5.29
CA ALA A 26 -21.74 -8.81 6.16
C ALA A 26 -20.34 -9.26 5.71
N ASN A 27 -20.11 -9.35 4.40
CA ASN A 27 -18.80 -9.70 3.83
C ASN A 27 -17.73 -8.62 4.06
N VAL A 28 -18.12 -7.36 4.26
CA VAL A 28 -17.18 -6.28 4.63
C VAL A 28 -16.71 -6.40 6.08
N LYS A 29 -17.56 -6.86 7.00
CA LYS A 29 -17.23 -6.96 8.43
C LYS A 29 -16.31 -8.14 8.79
N TYR A 30 -16.28 -9.18 7.96
CA TYR A 30 -15.56 -10.44 8.25
C TYR A 30 -14.41 -10.73 7.30
N ARG A 31 -14.04 -9.82 6.39
CA ARG A 31 -12.84 -10.03 5.57
C ARG A 31 -11.62 -9.64 6.40
N PRO A 32 -10.78 -10.59 6.84
CA PRO A 32 -9.44 -10.24 7.22
C PRO A 32 -8.78 -9.60 6.00
N GLU A 33 -7.95 -8.60 6.24
CA GLU A 33 -7.10 -7.82 5.32
C GLU A 33 -6.10 -8.69 4.51
N ALA A 34 -6.50 -9.89 4.08
CA ALA A 34 -5.63 -10.95 3.57
C ALA A 34 -6.06 -11.51 2.20
N GLY A 35 -7.08 -10.94 1.54
CA GLY A 35 -7.69 -11.59 0.36
C GLY A 35 -8.13 -10.70 -0.79
N GLY A 36 -7.65 -9.46 -0.91
CA GLY A 36 -8.09 -8.55 -1.96
C GLY A 36 -6.95 -7.68 -2.49
N GLY A 37 -6.05 -8.28 -3.28
CA GLY A 37 -4.89 -7.59 -3.83
C GLY A 37 -5.22 -6.26 -4.52
N ASP A 38 -4.32 -5.28 -4.36
CA ASP A 38 -4.27 -3.90 -4.87
C ASP A 38 -5.51 -3.00 -4.61
N VAL A 39 -6.71 -3.58 -4.59
CA VAL A 39 -7.99 -2.88 -4.64
C VAL A 39 -8.61 -2.76 -3.26
N ALA A 40 -8.35 -3.69 -2.33
CA ALA A 40 -8.89 -3.58 -0.97
C ALA A 40 -8.19 -2.47 -0.19
N GLY A 41 -6.84 -2.45 -0.19
CA GLY A 41 -6.06 -1.39 0.46
C GLY A 41 -6.33 0.01 -0.11
N MET A 42 -6.56 0.11 -1.42
CA MET A 42 -6.92 1.36 -2.11
C MET A 42 -8.26 1.94 -1.66
N ARG A 43 -9.22 1.10 -1.24
CA ARG A 43 -10.57 1.55 -0.84
C ARG A 43 -10.60 2.09 0.58
N THR A 44 -9.69 1.62 1.42
CA THR A 44 -9.48 2.13 2.78
C THR A 44 -8.60 3.38 2.74
N ALA A 45 -7.83 3.57 1.66
CA ALA A 45 -6.92 4.69 1.52
C ALA A 45 -7.62 5.99 1.05
N THR A 46 -8.48 6.57 1.90
CA THR A 46 -9.26 7.80 1.60
C THR A 46 -8.91 8.99 2.48
N SER A 47 -8.04 8.81 3.47
CA SER A 47 -7.83 9.74 4.58
C SER A 47 -6.85 10.89 4.25
N GLY A 48 -6.24 10.89 3.07
CA GLY A 48 -5.33 11.96 2.65
C GLY A 48 -4.02 12.04 3.45
N SER A 49 -3.76 11.10 4.37
CA SER A 49 -2.50 11.03 5.11
C SER A 49 -1.34 10.68 4.17
N PRO A 50 -0.09 11.01 4.52
CA PRO A 50 1.08 10.66 3.70
C PRO A 50 1.16 9.16 3.39
N THR A 51 0.84 8.31 4.36
CA THR A 51 0.76 6.84 4.23
C THR A 51 -0.35 6.37 3.28
N ASP A 52 -1.44 7.13 3.20
CA ASP A 52 -2.58 6.95 2.30
C ASP A 52 -2.16 7.21 0.84
N LEU A 53 -1.47 8.33 0.63
CA LEU A 53 -0.97 8.73 -0.68
C LEU A 53 0.01 7.70 -1.23
N LEU A 54 0.93 7.21 -0.40
CA LEU A 54 1.84 6.13 -0.79
C LEU A 54 1.11 4.83 -1.14
N THR A 55 0.05 4.49 -0.40
CA THR A 55 -0.78 3.31 -0.71
C THR A 55 -1.48 3.48 -2.07
N ARG A 56 -1.92 4.70 -2.39
CA ARG A 56 -2.54 5.02 -3.68
C ARG A 56 -1.54 5.01 -4.85
N GLU A 57 -0.31 5.47 -4.61
CA GLU A 57 0.76 5.50 -5.60
C GLU A 57 1.26 4.09 -5.93
N HIS A 58 1.67 3.32 -4.92
CA HIS A 58 2.22 1.98 -5.12
C HIS A 58 1.13 0.91 -5.34
N ARG A 59 -0.14 1.26 -5.11
CA ARG A 59 -1.29 0.34 -5.10
C ARG A 59 -1.08 -0.84 -4.15
N LEU A 60 -0.37 -0.59 -3.06
CA LEU A 60 0.09 -1.61 -2.14
C LEU A 60 0.14 -1.00 -0.73
N THR A 61 -0.47 -1.68 0.23
CA THR A 61 -0.39 -1.28 1.63
C THR A 61 0.98 -1.63 2.22
N LEU A 62 1.35 -0.95 3.30
CA LEU A 62 2.60 -1.25 4.01
C LEU A 62 2.64 -2.68 4.56
N ASP A 63 1.51 -3.19 5.03
CA ASP A 63 1.42 -4.55 5.58
C ASP A 63 1.49 -5.62 4.48
N GLU A 64 0.87 -5.37 3.32
CA GLU A 64 1.07 -6.23 2.14
C GLU A 64 2.52 -6.23 1.67
N ALA A 65 3.20 -5.08 1.69
CA ALA A 65 4.61 -4.98 1.30
C ALA A 65 5.51 -5.82 2.22
N ARG A 66 5.28 -5.75 3.54
CA ARG A 66 5.98 -6.58 4.53
C ARG A 66 5.70 -8.06 4.32
N LEU A 67 4.44 -8.42 4.03
CA LEU A 67 4.06 -9.81 3.77
C LEU A 67 4.72 -10.36 2.50
N ILE A 68 4.76 -9.58 1.41
CA ILE A 68 5.41 -9.97 0.15
C ILE A 68 6.90 -10.23 0.35
N LEU A 69 7.59 -9.38 1.11
CA LEU A 69 9.02 -9.56 1.41
C LEU A 69 9.28 -10.50 2.60
N ASN A 70 8.23 -11.06 3.21
CA ASN A 70 8.31 -11.91 4.39
C ASN A 70 9.13 -11.26 5.54
N LEU A 71 8.76 -10.03 5.89
CA LEU A 71 9.41 -9.20 6.91
C LEU A 71 8.50 -9.00 8.13
N LYS A 72 9.14 -8.88 9.29
CA LYS A 72 8.54 -8.43 10.54
C LYS A 72 8.66 -6.90 10.67
N LYS A 73 7.91 -6.31 11.61
CA LYS A 73 7.91 -4.85 11.84
C LYS A 73 9.28 -4.30 12.25
N ASP A 74 10.06 -5.10 12.99
CA ASP A 74 11.35 -4.72 13.56
C ASP A 74 12.55 -5.22 12.71
N ASP A 75 12.31 -5.73 11.51
CA ASP A 75 13.38 -6.23 10.64
C ASP A 75 14.20 -5.06 10.07
N SER A 76 15.52 -5.26 9.97
CA SER A 76 16.45 -4.25 9.48
C SER A 76 16.39 -4.06 7.96
N ALA A 77 16.92 -2.93 7.47
CA ALA A 77 16.98 -2.62 6.04
C ALA A 77 17.84 -3.64 5.25
N GLU A 78 18.88 -4.20 5.87
CA GLU A 78 19.72 -5.24 5.26
C GLU A 78 18.93 -6.53 5.03
N ARG A 79 18.08 -6.90 6.00
CA ARG A 79 17.22 -8.09 5.90
C ARG A 79 16.16 -7.93 4.82
N MET A 80 15.59 -6.73 4.70
CA MET A 80 14.71 -6.37 3.59
C MET A 80 15.42 -6.56 2.23
N LEU A 81 16.64 -6.03 2.08
CA LEU A 81 17.39 -6.14 0.83
C LEU A 81 17.71 -7.60 0.49
N GLN A 82 18.13 -8.40 1.48
CA GLN A 82 18.41 -9.83 1.28
C GLN A 82 17.17 -10.60 0.78
N HIS A 83 16.02 -10.37 1.40
CA HIS A 83 14.76 -11.00 1.01
C HIS A 83 14.31 -10.54 -0.39
N TYR A 84 14.45 -9.25 -0.67
CA TYR A 84 14.18 -8.69 -2.00
C TYR A 84 15.03 -9.36 -3.08
N GLU A 85 16.35 -9.39 -2.92
CA GLU A 85 17.27 -9.99 -3.89
C GLU A 85 16.95 -11.48 -4.14
N HIS A 86 16.65 -12.22 -3.07
CA HIS A 86 16.28 -13.62 -3.15
C HIS A 86 14.97 -13.84 -3.93
N LEU A 87 13.92 -13.09 -3.59
CA LEU A 87 12.61 -13.20 -4.23
C LEU A 87 12.65 -12.70 -5.68
N PHE A 88 13.38 -11.63 -5.94
CA PHE A 88 13.54 -11.07 -7.28
C PHE A 88 14.27 -12.04 -8.21
N LYS A 89 15.37 -12.64 -7.74
CA LYS A 89 16.13 -13.64 -8.52
C LYS A 89 15.32 -14.91 -8.80
N THR A 90 14.62 -15.42 -7.79
CA THR A 90 13.78 -16.62 -7.93
C THR A 90 12.62 -16.40 -8.91
N ASN A 91 12.11 -15.17 -8.98
CA ASN A 91 11.03 -14.77 -9.89
C ASN A 91 11.55 -13.93 -11.07
N SER A 92 12.81 -14.09 -11.48
CA SER A 92 13.33 -13.44 -12.69
C SER A 92 13.09 -14.30 -13.93
N PRO A 93 13.06 -13.69 -15.13
CA PRO A 93 13.00 -14.46 -16.37
C PRO A 93 14.12 -15.51 -16.38
N PRO A 94 13.78 -16.77 -16.67
CA PRO A 94 14.77 -17.83 -16.71
C PRO A 94 15.72 -17.58 -17.89
N ALA A 95 16.95 -18.10 -17.77
CA ALA A 95 17.96 -17.97 -18.81
C ALA A 95 17.39 -18.47 -20.16
N ALA A 96 17.73 -17.77 -21.25
CA ALA A 96 17.21 -18.03 -22.58
C ALA A 96 17.19 -19.55 -22.88
N PRO A 97 16.10 -20.07 -23.46
CA PRO A 97 15.96 -21.51 -23.65
C PRO A 97 17.16 -22.05 -24.45
N PRO A 98 17.74 -23.18 -24.03
CA PRO A 98 18.80 -23.81 -24.82
C PRO A 98 18.27 -24.07 -26.24
N LYS A 99 19.14 -23.89 -27.24
CA LYS A 99 18.81 -24.14 -28.66
C LYS A 99 17.99 -25.43 -28.78
N PRO A 100 16.86 -25.41 -29.50
CA PRO A 100 15.96 -26.55 -29.55
C PRO A 100 16.74 -27.79 -30.00
N THR A 101 16.85 -28.76 -29.11
CA THR A 101 17.43 -30.06 -29.46
C THR A 101 16.35 -30.85 -30.21
N PRO A 102 16.59 -31.32 -31.45
CA PRO A 102 15.59 -32.07 -32.19
C PRO A 102 15.16 -33.30 -31.38
N GLY A 103 13.85 -33.44 -31.16
CA GLY A 103 13.26 -34.55 -30.40
C GLY A 103 12.92 -34.26 -28.92
N LYS A 104 13.30 -33.10 -28.35
CA LYS A 104 12.84 -32.69 -27.00
C LYS A 104 11.82 -31.56 -27.08
N LYS A 105 10.66 -31.74 -26.43
CA LYS A 105 9.67 -30.67 -26.25
C LYS A 105 10.32 -29.52 -25.47
N PRO A 106 10.16 -28.25 -25.89
CA PRO A 106 10.65 -27.13 -25.10
C PRO A 106 9.92 -27.13 -23.76
N THR A 107 10.68 -27.22 -22.66
CA THR A 107 10.17 -26.89 -21.33
C THR A 107 9.93 -25.39 -21.32
N SER A 108 8.67 -24.97 -21.49
CA SER A 108 8.27 -23.59 -21.22
C SER A 108 8.61 -23.30 -19.76
N GLN A 109 9.63 -22.49 -19.54
CA GLN A 109 9.93 -21.98 -18.21
C GLN A 109 8.97 -20.81 -17.98
N PHE A 110 8.04 -20.98 -17.05
CA PHE A 110 7.05 -19.97 -16.73
C PHE A 110 7.64 -18.99 -15.71
N TRP A 111 7.69 -17.71 -16.09
CA TRP A 111 8.00 -16.61 -15.19
C TRP A 111 6.84 -15.62 -15.19
N SER A 112 6.55 -15.05 -14.03
CA SER A 112 5.48 -14.07 -13.88
C SER A 112 6.08 -12.68 -13.68
N HIS A 113 5.93 -11.83 -14.71
CA HIS A 113 6.22 -10.41 -14.60
C HIS A 113 5.43 -9.74 -13.47
N TYR A 114 4.21 -10.21 -13.21
CA TYR A 114 3.38 -9.69 -12.12
C TYR A 114 4.02 -9.93 -10.76
N LEU A 115 4.55 -11.13 -10.51
CA LEU A 115 5.24 -11.46 -9.25
C LEU A 115 6.50 -10.60 -9.09
N GLN A 116 7.29 -10.46 -10.15
CA GLN A 116 8.47 -9.61 -10.11
C GLN A 116 8.11 -8.14 -9.83
N SER A 117 7.08 -7.62 -10.51
CA SER A 117 6.57 -6.26 -10.30
C SER A 117 6.09 -6.05 -8.87
N LYS A 118 5.48 -7.06 -8.24
CA LYS A 118 5.02 -7.01 -6.85
C LYS A 118 6.16 -6.94 -5.85
N VAL A 119 7.23 -7.70 -6.07
CA VAL A 119 8.42 -7.67 -5.22
C VAL A 119 9.10 -6.30 -5.28
N VAL A 120 9.21 -5.71 -6.48
CA VAL A 120 9.77 -4.36 -6.66
C VAL A 120 8.92 -3.31 -5.96
N ARG A 121 7.61 -3.29 -6.20
CA ARG A 121 6.70 -2.33 -5.54
C ARG A 121 6.68 -2.46 -4.03
N ALA A 122 6.80 -3.67 -3.49
CA ALA A 122 6.88 -3.91 -2.06
C ALA A 122 8.13 -3.24 -1.46
N ARG A 123 9.28 -3.35 -2.13
CA ARG A 123 10.52 -2.67 -1.72
C ARG A 123 10.34 -1.16 -1.74
N GLU A 124 9.87 -0.61 -2.86
CA GLU A 124 9.66 0.84 -3.03
C GLU A 124 8.70 1.41 -1.97
N ARG A 125 7.62 0.69 -1.66
CA ARG A 125 6.64 1.11 -0.65
C ARG A 125 7.24 1.20 0.75
N ILE A 126 8.10 0.25 1.13
CA ILE A 126 8.77 0.27 2.45
C ILE A 126 9.86 1.34 2.48
N GLU A 127 10.63 1.51 1.40
CA GLU A 127 11.63 2.58 1.28
C GLU A 127 10.98 3.98 1.37
N ALA A 128 9.81 4.16 0.75
CA ALA A 128 9.03 5.39 0.84
C ALA A 128 8.53 5.66 2.26
N GLU A 129 8.07 4.63 2.99
CA GLU A 129 7.67 4.76 4.40
C GLU A 129 8.85 5.20 5.27
N ASN A 130 10.00 4.53 5.13
CA ASN A 130 11.20 4.86 5.91
C ASN A 130 11.67 6.30 5.64
N ARG A 131 11.52 6.78 4.40
CA ARG A 131 11.83 8.17 4.04
C ARG A 131 10.86 9.17 4.67
N LEU A 132 9.57 8.85 4.73
CA LEU A 132 8.59 9.69 5.43
C LEU A 132 8.94 9.79 6.92
N SER A 133 9.21 8.66 7.59
CA SER A 133 9.57 8.64 9.01
C SER A 133 10.84 9.44 9.31
N GLN A 134 11.86 9.39 8.43
CA GLN A 134 13.06 10.23 8.56
C GLN A 134 12.75 11.73 8.39
N THR A 135 11.87 12.08 7.47
CA THR A 135 11.50 13.48 7.21
C THR A 135 10.73 14.08 8.39
N GLU A 136 9.86 13.29 9.04
CA GLU A 136 9.13 13.70 10.25
C GLU A 136 10.06 13.89 11.46
N GLN A 137 11.11 13.08 11.59
CA GLN A 137 12.11 13.24 12.66
C GLN A 137 12.93 14.53 12.48
N VAL A 138 13.40 14.82 11.27
CA VAL A 138 14.20 16.03 10.98
C VAL A 138 13.38 17.33 11.16
N SER A 139 12.09 17.29 10.81
CA SER A 139 11.20 18.45 10.98
C SER A 139 10.79 18.70 12.44
N THR A 140 10.84 17.67 13.30
CA THR A 140 10.58 17.81 14.74
C THR A 140 11.80 18.38 15.48
N GLU A 141 13.02 18.05 15.06
CA GLU A 141 14.25 18.60 15.65
C GLU A 141 14.48 20.08 15.28
N THR A 142 14.13 20.49 14.05
CA THR A 142 14.26 21.90 13.63
C THR A 142 13.27 22.83 14.35
N ALA A 143 12.14 22.31 14.83
CA ALA A 143 11.16 23.09 15.61
C ALA A 143 11.58 23.28 17.08
N ALA A 144 12.45 22.44 17.62
CA ALA A 144 12.93 22.53 19.00
C ALA A 144 14.07 23.55 19.19
N GLU A 145 14.76 23.96 18.12
CA GLU A 145 15.94 24.85 18.21
C GLU A 145 15.59 26.36 18.10
N THR A 146 14.31 26.72 17.89
CA THR A 146 13.88 28.14 17.76
C THR A 146 13.24 28.76 19.01
N THR A 147 13.20 28.04 20.15
CA THR A 147 12.60 28.56 21.40
C THR A 147 13.60 29.04 22.47
N ASP A 148 14.92 28.93 22.25
CA ASP A 148 15.94 29.37 23.24
C ASP A 148 16.75 30.62 22.78
N ALA A 149 16.11 31.54 22.05
CA ALA A 149 16.70 32.87 21.83
C ALA A 149 16.21 33.82 22.93
N PRO A 150 17.09 34.38 23.79
CA PRO A 150 16.68 35.34 24.81
C PRO A 150 16.06 36.58 24.16
N PRO A 151 15.00 37.18 24.74
CA PRO A 151 14.30 38.30 24.13
C PRO A 151 15.24 39.50 23.94
N PRO A 152 15.11 40.26 22.84
CA PRO A 152 15.93 41.44 22.60
C PRO A 152 15.68 42.50 23.69
N PRO A 153 16.72 43.23 24.14
CA PRO A 153 16.56 44.23 25.19
C PRO A 153 15.62 45.37 24.76
N PRO A 154 14.87 45.96 25.71
CA PRO A 154 13.90 47.00 25.41
C PRO A 154 14.59 48.27 24.84
N PRO A 155 13.90 49.01 23.95
CA PRO A 155 14.45 50.22 23.34
C PRO A 155 14.66 51.30 24.41
N GLN A 156 15.92 51.76 24.55
CA GLN A 156 16.26 52.89 25.40
C GLN A 156 15.62 54.15 24.80
N GLY A 157 14.62 54.69 25.50
CA GLY A 157 14.01 55.96 25.18
C GLY A 157 15.01 57.10 25.32
N GLY A 158 15.43 57.67 24.19
CA GLY A 158 16.16 58.93 24.16
C GLY A 158 15.24 60.06 24.60
N LYS A 159 15.50 60.61 25.79
CA LYS A 159 14.91 61.88 26.23
C LYS A 159 15.71 63.06 25.64
N ALA A 160 14.93 64.01 25.14
CA ALA A 160 15.17 65.44 24.89
C ALA A 160 16.54 66.06 25.25
N SER A 161 17.06 66.87 24.33
CA SER A 161 17.50 68.27 24.58
C SER A 161 17.44 69.06 23.28
#